data_AF-A0A6N6PY65-F1
#
_entry.id   AF-A0A6N6PY65-F1
#
_cell.length_a   1.000
_cell.length_b   1.000
_cell.length_c   1.000
_cell.angle_alpha   90.00
_cell.angle_beta   90.00
_cell.angle_gamma   90.00
#
_symmetry.space_group_name_H-M   'P 1'
#
loop_
_entity.id
_entity.type
_entity.pdbx_description
1 polymer ?
#
loop_
_entity_poly.entity_id
_entity_poly.type
_entity_poly.pdbx_seq_one_letter_code
_entity_poly.pdbx_strand_id
1 'polypeptide(L)'
;MRLFRTKHVARHAAEAGFTMVEIAISLAIVAFALVAILGVLPTGMSVQKDNREDTQMKVDGLYFLDAIRNGARGLQDLTNYVEEVRVVQSLKGKMVSDLSYTNLDAEQIIGILGTPKYPGGIGMPELVNRVTARVRGISGSAAEKTTRDYDIAFRFELESEVVPVVPLNFDDFSAGWQTYSSGIEANLHDLRLTVRWPVFEKGLNNWTVGRNHKVLSTMVAGQVTRTNYPMVNLPAYFFQLNQYANAPGL
;
A
#
# COMPACT_ATOMS: atom_id res chain seq x y z
N MET A 1 2.27 -98.24 -37.27
CA MET A 1 1.59 -96.92 -37.25
C MET A 1 1.41 -96.47 -35.80
N ARG A 2 2.18 -95.47 -35.33
CA ARG A 2 1.95 -94.62 -34.14
C ARG A 2 3.19 -93.74 -33.93
N LEU A 3 3.20 -92.56 -34.57
CA LEU A 3 2.86 -91.23 -34.04
C LEU A 3 4.06 -90.57 -33.32
N PHE A 4 4.87 -89.86 -34.10
CA PHE A 4 5.88 -88.93 -33.58
C PHE A 4 5.16 -87.78 -32.86
N ARG A 5 5.47 -87.59 -31.57
CA ARG A 5 4.99 -86.47 -30.75
C ARG A 5 5.95 -85.29 -30.93
N THR A 6 5.56 -84.32 -31.75
CA THR A 6 6.28 -83.06 -31.93
C THR A 6 6.18 -82.24 -30.65
N LYS A 7 7.33 -81.98 -30.00
CA LYS A 7 7.41 -81.01 -28.90
C LYS A 7 7.34 -79.61 -29.52
N HIS A 8 6.24 -78.89 -29.31
CA HIS A 8 6.17 -77.47 -29.61
C HIS A 8 7.05 -76.71 -28.59
N VAL A 9 8.16 -76.17 -29.08
CA VAL A 9 9.01 -75.24 -28.32
C VAL A 9 8.29 -73.89 -28.30
N ALA A 10 7.82 -73.47 -27.13
CA ALA A 10 7.37 -72.11 -26.92
C ALA A 10 8.59 -71.19 -27.06
N ARG A 11 8.61 -70.39 -28.13
CA ARG A 11 9.61 -69.31 -28.27
C ARG A 11 9.25 -68.24 -27.25
N HIS A 12 10.10 -68.05 -26.25
CA HIS A 12 10.12 -66.79 -25.52
C HIS A 12 10.46 -65.71 -26.55
N ALA A 13 9.49 -64.86 -26.87
CA ALA A 13 9.76 -63.61 -27.57
C ALA A 13 10.77 -62.86 -26.69
N ALA A 14 11.98 -62.65 -27.21
CA ALA A 14 12.94 -61.80 -26.53
C ALA A 14 12.34 -60.39 -26.52
N GLU A 15 11.80 -59.98 -25.37
CA GLU A 15 11.47 -58.58 -25.14
C GLU A 15 12.76 -57.79 -25.32
N ALA A 16 12.78 -56.91 -26.32
CA ALA A 16 13.88 -56.02 -26.56
C ALA A 16 14.01 -55.08 -25.35
N GLY A 17 15.01 -55.30 -24.50
CA GLY A 17 15.38 -54.38 -23.43
C GLY A 17 15.97 -53.09 -23.99
N PHE A 18 15.89 -52.01 -23.23
CA PHE A 18 16.49 -50.72 -23.59
C PHE A 18 18.00 -50.86 -23.78
N THR A 19 18.53 -50.28 -24.85
CA THR A 19 19.96 -50.20 -25.09
C THR A 19 20.60 -49.21 -24.11
N MET A 20 21.87 -49.44 -23.76
CA MET A 20 22.63 -48.58 -22.84
C MET A 20 22.65 -47.11 -23.30
N VAL A 21 22.65 -46.88 -24.62
CA VAL A 21 22.61 -45.55 -25.25
C VAL A 21 21.26 -44.87 -25.05
N GLU A 22 20.15 -45.59 -25.22
CA GLU A 22 18.80 -45.05 -25.01
C GLU A 22 18.59 -44.63 -23.56
N ILE A 23 19.07 -45.44 -22.60
CA ILE A 23 19.02 -45.09 -21.17
C ILE A 23 19.87 -43.85 -20.89
N ALA A 24 21.08 -43.76 -21.47
CA ALA A 24 21.97 -42.62 -21.26
C ALA A 24 21.35 -41.30 -21.78
N ILE A 25 20.75 -41.32 -22.97
CA ILE A 25 20.08 -40.14 -23.53
C ILE A 25 18.83 -39.77 -22.72
N SER A 26 18.05 -40.76 -22.28
CA SER A 26 16.86 -40.53 -21.47
C SER A 26 17.21 -39.86 -20.14
N LEU A 27 18.25 -40.35 -19.45
CA LEU A 27 18.73 -39.75 -18.21
C LEU A 27 19.28 -38.33 -18.44
N ALA A 28 19.98 -38.09 -19.55
CA ALA A 28 20.47 -36.76 -19.90
C ALA A 28 19.30 -35.75 -20.10
N ILE A 29 18.24 -36.15 -20.79
CA ILE A 29 17.05 -35.31 -21.01
C ILE A 29 16.32 -35.03 -19.70
N VAL A 30 16.11 -36.05 -18.86
CA VAL A 30 15.46 -35.88 -17.55
C VAL A 30 16.27 -34.96 -16.65
N ALA A 31 17.60 -35.15 -16.58
CA ALA A 31 18.48 -34.29 -15.81
C ALA A 31 18.41 -32.83 -16.28
N PHE A 32 18.43 -32.59 -17.60
CA PHE A 32 18.29 -31.25 -18.17
C PHE A 32 16.94 -30.61 -17.83
N ALA A 33 15.84 -31.36 -17.96
CA ALA A 33 14.50 -30.86 -17.65
C ALA A 33 14.34 -30.48 -16.16
N LEU A 34 14.90 -31.27 -15.25
CA LEU A 34 14.86 -30.97 -13.80
C LEU A 34 15.64 -29.69 -13.47
N VAL A 35 16.82 -29.50 -14.08
CA VAL A 35 17.59 -28.25 -13.91
C VAL A 35 16.79 -27.05 -14.43
N ALA A 36 16.11 -27.19 -15.57
CA ALA A 36 15.29 -26.11 -16.11
C ALA A 36 14.11 -25.74 -15.19
N ILE A 37 13.39 -26.73 -14.63
CA ILE A 37 12.26 -26.49 -13.71
C ILE A 37 12.73 -25.87 -12.39
N LEU A 38 13.79 -26.41 -11.79
CA LEU A 38 14.35 -25.88 -10.55
C LEU A 38 14.94 -24.48 -10.75
N GLY A 39 15.46 -24.18 -11.94
CA GLY A 39 15.97 -22.84 -12.27
C GLY A 39 14.88 -21.77 -12.29
N VAL A 40 13.65 -22.10 -12.71
CA VAL A 40 12.54 -21.12 -12.80
C VAL A 40 11.68 -21.03 -11.53
N LEU A 41 11.71 -22.05 -10.66
CA LEU A 41 10.91 -22.10 -9.43
C LEU A 41 11.18 -20.92 -8.47
N PRO A 42 12.44 -20.49 -8.21
CA PRO A 42 12.73 -19.31 -7.39
C PRO A 42 12.04 -18.04 -7.93
N THR A 43 12.11 -17.83 -9.24
CA THR A 43 11.46 -16.70 -9.91
C THR A 43 9.93 -16.78 -9.79
N GLY A 44 9.36 -17.97 -10.03
CA GLY A 44 7.92 -18.20 -9.91
C GLY A 44 7.37 -17.94 -8.50
N MET A 45 8.13 -18.29 -7.45
CA MET A 45 7.75 -17.99 -6.07
C MET A 45 7.85 -16.51 -5.73
N SER A 46 8.90 -15.82 -6.20
CA SER A 46 9.03 -14.36 -6.01
C SER A 46 7.86 -13.62 -6.64
N VAL A 47 7.50 -13.95 -7.89
CA VAL A 47 6.37 -13.31 -8.59
C VAL A 47 5.05 -13.54 -7.86
N GLN A 48 4.83 -14.74 -7.30
CA GLN A 48 3.62 -15.02 -6.51
C GLN A 48 3.58 -14.20 -5.22
N LYS A 49 4.73 -14.09 -4.52
CA LYS A 49 4.86 -13.26 -3.33
C LYS A 49 4.59 -11.79 -3.66
N ASP A 50 5.22 -11.27 -4.70
CA ASP A 50 5.08 -9.88 -5.14
C ASP A 50 3.62 -9.57 -5.52
N ASN A 51 2.96 -10.45 -6.25
CA ASN A 51 1.54 -10.29 -6.61
C ASN A 51 0.60 -10.32 -5.39
N ARG A 52 0.91 -11.19 -4.41
CA ARG A 52 0.15 -11.26 -3.15
C ARG A 52 0.34 -9.97 -2.35
N GLU A 53 1.57 -9.52 -2.17
CA GLU A 53 1.87 -8.27 -1.47
C GLU A 53 1.21 -7.07 -2.17
N ASP A 54 1.28 -6.99 -3.50
CA ASP A 54 0.65 -5.90 -4.26
C ASP A 54 -0.87 -5.83 -4.06
N THR A 55 -1.52 -6.99 -4.02
CA THR A 55 -2.95 -7.11 -3.74
C THR A 55 -3.27 -6.69 -2.31
N GLN A 56 -2.48 -7.16 -1.35
CA GLN A 56 -2.60 -6.81 0.07
C GLN A 56 -2.49 -5.30 0.28
N MET A 57 -1.50 -4.66 -0.37
CA MET A 57 -1.28 -3.22 -0.28
C MET A 57 -2.39 -2.41 -0.92
N LYS A 58 -2.99 -2.92 -1.99
CA LYS A 58 -4.18 -2.29 -2.59
C LYS A 58 -5.37 -2.34 -1.63
N VAL A 59 -5.63 -3.49 -1.00
CA VAL A 59 -6.75 -3.66 -0.06
C VAL A 59 -6.58 -2.75 1.15
N ASP A 60 -5.42 -2.82 1.81
CA ASP A 60 -5.13 -2.02 3.01
C ASP A 60 -5.10 -0.52 2.67
N GLY A 61 -4.49 -0.13 1.55
CA GLY A 61 -4.45 1.26 1.11
C GLY A 61 -5.83 1.84 0.80
N LEU A 62 -6.72 1.05 0.18
CA LEU A 62 -8.11 1.47 -0.08
C LEU A 62 -8.91 1.64 1.22
N TYR A 63 -8.65 0.81 2.23
CA TYR A 63 -9.27 0.95 3.54
C TYR A 63 -8.91 2.28 4.20
N PHE A 64 -7.63 2.67 4.19
CA PHE A 64 -7.22 4.01 4.66
C PHE A 64 -7.79 5.14 3.81
N LEU A 65 -7.81 4.97 2.48
CA LEU A 65 -8.34 5.99 1.56
C LEU A 65 -9.80 6.31 1.87
N ASP A 66 -10.61 5.27 2.05
CA ASP A 66 -12.03 5.42 2.36
C ASP A 66 -12.26 5.97 3.78
N ALA A 67 -11.47 5.51 4.75
CA ALA A 67 -11.53 6.03 6.12
C ALA A 67 -11.24 7.52 6.20
N ILE A 68 -10.19 8.00 5.51
CA ILE A 68 -9.84 9.42 5.45
C ILE A 68 -10.91 10.19 4.70
N ARG A 69 -11.31 9.72 3.52
CA ARG A 69 -12.32 10.37 2.67
C ARG A 69 -13.63 10.64 3.42
N ASN A 70 -14.09 9.70 4.24
CA ASN A 70 -15.33 9.83 4.98
C ASN A 70 -15.16 10.52 6.34
N GLY A 71 -13.94 10.92 6.71
CA GLY A 71 -13.64 11.42 8.06
C GLY A 71 -14.05 10.42 9.13
N ALA A 72 -13.85 9.13 8.86
CA ALA A 72 -14.46 8.04 9.61
C ALA A 72 -14.07 8.07 11.09
N ARG A 73 -15.09 8.10 11.95
CA ARG A 73 -14.96 8.02 13.41
C ARG A 73 -15.33 6.61 13.86
N GLY A 74 -14.56 6.04 14.78
CA GLY A 74 -14.88 4.73 15.39
C GLY A 74 -14.21 3.51 14.78
N LEU A 75 -13.17 3.66 13.96
CA LEU A 75 -12.35 2.54 13.47
C LEU A 75 -11.34 2.06 14.52
N GLN A 76 -11.82 1.68 15.71
CA GLN A 76 -10.99 1.38 16.89
C GLN A 76 -9.87 0.37 16.61
N ASP A 77 -10.07 -0.53 15.64
CA ASP A 77 -9.07 -1.53 15.27
C ASP A 77 -7.81 -0.92 14.61
N LEU A 78 -7.86 0.30 14.05
CA LEU A 78 -6.68 0.95 13.44
C LEU A 78 -5.52 1.08 14.44
N THR A 79 -5.83 1.31 15.72
CA THR A 79 -4.82 1.49 16.77
C THR A 79 -3.97 0.24 16.96
N ASN A 80 -4.48 -0.93 16.56
CA ASN A 80 -3.75 -2.19 16.60
C ASN A 80 -2.77 -2.34 15.44
N TYR A 81 -2.86 -1.56 14.38
CA TYR A 81 -2.04 -1.73 13.17
C TYR A 81 -1.10 -0.56 12.92
N VAL A 82 -1.49 0.65 13.31
CA VAL A 82 -0.68 1.86 13.12
C VAL A 82 0.30 2.00 14.29
N GLU A 83 1.59 1.91 13.99
CA GLU A 83 2.65 1.97 15.00
C GLU A 83 3.06 3.43 15.30
N GLU A 84 3.08 4.27 14.28
CA GLU A 84 3.52 5.67 14.36
C GLU A 84 2.89 6.48 13.24
N VAL A 85 2.53 7.73 13.54
CA VAL A 85 2.20 8.75 12.52
C VAL A 85 3.17 9.91 12.70
N ARG A 86 3.84 10.31 11.62
CA ARG A 86 4.84 11.38 11.60
C ARG A 86 4.39 12.50 10.69
N VAL A 87 4.53 13.73 11.15
CA VAL A 87 4.22 14.96 10.41
C VAL A 87 5.49 15.80 10.35
N VAL A 88 6.04 15.92 9.13
CA VAL A 88 7.17 16.78 8.86
C VAL A 88 6.67 18.03 8.15
N GLN A 89 6.92 19.19 8.73
CA GLN A 89 6.66 20.47 8.07
C GLN A 89 7.97 21.03 7.54
N SER A 90 7.95 21.52 6.30
CA SER A 90 9.10 22.16 5.68
C SER A 90 8.72 23.48 5.06
N LEU A 91 9.61 24.48 5.18
CA LEU A 91 9.50 25.78 4.54
C LEU A 91 10.66 25.94 3.54
N LYS A 92 10.36 26.17 2.26
CA LYS A 92 11.36 26.26 1.18
C LYS A 92 12.31 25.05 1.16
N GLY A 93 11.78 23.86 1.42
CA GLY A 93 12.55 22.62 1.49
C GLY A 93 13.39 22.42 2.75
N LYS A 94 13.40 23.37 3.69
CA LYS A 94 14.04 23.22 4.99
C LYS A 94 13.04 22.74 6.03
N MET A 95 13.37 21.69 6.77
CA MET A 95 12.54 21.18 7.86
C MET A 95 12.37 22.25 8.96
N VAL A 96 11.12 22.50 9.33
CA VAL A 96 10.72 23.46 10.37
C VAL A 96 10.16 22.74 11.58
N SER A 97 9.41 21.65 11.38
CA SER A 97 8.94 20.79 12.45
C SER A 97 9.00 19.33 12.05
N ASP A 98 9.16 18.47 13.06
CA ASP A 98 9.18 17.03 12.93
C ASP A 98 8.50 16.44 14.16
N LEU A 99 7.27 15.98 13.98
CA LEU A 99 6.42 15.52 15.07
C LEU A 99 6.06 14.05 14.81
N SER A 100 6.45 13.17 15.71
CA SER A 100 6.07 11.76 15.71
C SER A 100 5.08 11.48 16.82
N TYR A 101 4.01 10.77 16.48
CA TYR A 101 2.94 10.42 17.39
C TYR A 101 2.77 8.90 17.45
N THR A 102 2.66 8.39 18.67
CA THR A 102 2.40 6.97 18.99
C THR A 102 1.24 6.89 19.98
N ASN A 103 0.67 5.70 20.18
CA ASN A 103 -0.48 5.48 21.06
C ASN A 103 -1.67 6.41 20.72
N LEU A 104 -1.95 6.52 19.43
CA LEU A 104 -3.04 7.35 18.92
C LEU A 104 -4.35 6.57 18.91
N ASP A 105 -5.45 7.27 19.16
CA ASP A 105 -6.79 6.77 18.87
C ASP A 105 -7.05 6.75 17.36
N ALA A 106 -8.00 5.90 16.92
CA ALA A 106 -8.37 5.79 15.52
C ALA A 106 -8.77 7.14 14.88
N GLU A 107 -9.53 7.96 15.62
CA GLU A 107 -9.92 9.29 15.15
C GLU A 107 -8.71 10.21 14.99
N GLN A 108 -7.73 10.15 15.91
CA GLN A 108 -6.51 10.94 15.80
C GLN A 108 -5.67 10.51 14.60
N ILE A 109 -5.54 9.19 14.36
CA ILE A 109 -4.83 8.66 13.19
C ILE A 109 -5.42 9.22 11.89
N ILE A 110 -6.74 9.05 11.71
CA ILE A 110 -7.43 9.52 10.50
C ILE A 110 -7.34 11.04 10.37
N GLY A 111 -7.49 11.76 11.48
CA GLY A 111 -7.37 13.21 11.50
C GLY A 111 -5.97 13.72 11.12
N ILE A 112 -4.91 13.07 11.57
CA ILE A 112 -3.54 13.45 11.17
C ILE A 112 -3.32 13.13 9.69
N LEU A 113 -3.76 11.95 9.23
CA LEU A 113 -3.65 11.56 7.83
C LEU A 113 -4.44 12.48 6.88
N GLY A 114 -5.49 13.15 7.37
CA GLY A 114 -6.22 14.19 6.65
C GLY A 114 -5.55 15.57 6.59
N THR A 115 -4.34 15.73 7.15
CA THR A 115 -3.66 17.04 7.18
C THR A 115 -3.41 17.55 5.76
N PRO A 116 -3.81 18.81 5.44
CA PRO A 116 -3.52 19.43 4.15
C PRO A 116 -2.02 19.50 3.86
N LYS A 117 -1.63 19.16 2.63
CA LYS A 117 -0.24 19.28 2.17
C LYS A 117 0.24 20.73 2.21
N TYR A 118 -0.64 21.68 1.86
CA TYR A 118 -0.36 23.11 1.86
C TYR A 118 -1.20 23.82 2.93
N PRO A 119 -0.69 23.97 4.18
CA PRO A 119 -1.49 24.55 5.27
C PRO A 119 -1.84 26.03 5.05
N GLY A 120 -1.07 26.76 4.24
CA GLY A 120 -1.38 28.14 3.84
C GLY A 120 -2.21 28.25 2.56
N GLY A 121 -2.77 27.15 2.06
CA GLY A 121 -3.38 27.09 0.74
C GLY A 121 -2.33 27.10 -0.39
N ILE A 122 -2.79 27.05 -1.64
CA ILE A 122 -1.88 26.95 -2.79
C ILE A 122 -1.10 28.25 -3.05
N GLY A 123 -1.57 29.38 -2.51
CA GLY A 123 -0.84 30.65 -2.51
C GLY A 123 0.42 30.67 -1.64
N MET A 124 0.64 29.67 -0.78
CA MET A 124 1.86 29.52 0.04
C MET A 124 2.51 28.14 -0.17
N PRO A 125 2.92 27.79 -1.40
CA PRO A 125 3.38 26.44 -1.74
C PRO A 125 4.73 26.08 -1.09
N GLU A 126 5.42 27.07 -0.53
CA GLU A 126 6.73 26.90 0.11
C GLU A 126 6.62 26.22 1.47
N LEU A 127 5.46 26.33 2.15
CA LEU A 127 5.18 25.65 3.40
C LEU A 127 4.42 24.35 3.10
N VAL A 128 5.04 23.21 3.38
CA VAL A 128 4.50 21.90 3.04
C VAL A 128 4.48 20.99 4.26
N ASN A 129 3.40 20.23 4.40
CA ASN A 129 3.30 19.11 5.32
C ASN A 129 3.52 17.81 4.57
N ARG A 130 4.36 16.93 5.11
CA ARG A 130 4.48 15.54 4.73
C ARG A 130 3.98 14.69 5.90
N VAL A 131 2.93 13.91 5.66
CA VAL A 131 2.37 13.00 6.66
C VAL A 131 2.67 11.57 6.26
N THR A 132 3.37 10.85 7.13
CA THR A 132 3.62 9.42 6.95
C THR A 132 3.10 8.62 8.13
N ALA A 133 2.61 7.42 7.90
CA ALA A 133 2.24 6.47 8.94
C ALA A 133 2.93 5.13 8.70
N ARG A 134 3.54 4.57 9.75
CA ARG A 134 4.07 3.21 9.70
C ARG A 134 2.99 2.26 10.18
N VAL A 135 2.67 1.28 9.34
CA VAL A 135 1.50 0.42 9.52
C VAL A 135 1.90 -1.04 9.29
N ARG A 136 1.37 -1.92 10.14
CA ARG A 136 1.43 -3.37 9.95
C ARG A 136 0.34 -3.82 9.00
N GLY A 137 0.62 -4.85 8.21
CA GLY A 137 -0.36 -5.47 7.31
C GLY A 137 -1.67 -5.78 8.04
N ILE A 138 -2.76 -5.16 7.60
CA ILE A 138 -4.11 -5.35 8.17
C ILE A 138 -4.69 -6.64 7.59
N SER A 139 -4.58 -6.80 6.27
CA SER A 139 -4.78 -8.08 5.59
C SER A 139 -3.44 -8.84 5.54
N GLY A 140 -3.46 -10.17 5.66
CA GLY A 140 -2.23 -10.97 5.80
C GLY A 140 -2.47 -12.38 6.32
N SER A 141 -1.41 -13.20 6.35
CA SER A 141 -1.49 -14.57 6.88
C SER A 141 -1.84 -14.54 8.37
N ALA A 142 -2.63 -15.50 8.86
CA ALA A 142 -2.89 -15.64 10.30
C ALA A 142 -1.60 -15.85 11.12
N ALA A 143 -0.57 -16.44 10.52
CA ALA A 143 0.75 -16.62 11.13
C ALA A 143 1.48 -15.29 11.36
N GLU A 144 1.17 -14.24 10.59
CA GLU A 144 1.76 -12.89 10.72
C GLU A 144 1.00 -12.01 11.72
N LYS A 145 -0.13 -12.50 12.25
CA LYS A 145 -1.06 -11.76 13.13
C LYS A 145 -1.01 -12.23 14.59
N THR A 146 -0.03 -13.03 14.97
CA THR A 146 0.08 -13.54 16.34
C THR A 146 0.45 -12.40 17.30
N THR A 147 -0.20 -12.35 18.46
CA THR A 147 -0.06 -11.29 19.47
C THR A 147 1.30 -11.24 20.16
N ARG A 148 2.23 -12.15 19.84
CA ARG A 148 3.55 -12.26 20.48
C ARG A 148 4.72 -11.97 19.54
N ASP A 149 4.54 -12.01 18.22
CA ASP A 149 5.63 -11.86 17.25
C ASP A 149 5.43 -10.62 16.38
N TYR A 150 5.38 -9.45 17.02
CA TYR A 150 5.33 -8.18 16.29
C TYR A 150 6.57 -7.93 15.44
N ASP A 151 7.69 -8.60 15.72
CA ASP A 151 8.95 -8.43 14.99
C ASP A 151 8.85 -8.91 13.53
N ILE A 152 8.12 -9.99 13.26
CA ILE A 152 8.04 -10.60 11.91
C ILE A 152 6.85 -10.13 11.06
N ALA A 153 6.07 -9.16 11.56
CA ALA A 153 4.90 -8.66 10.84
C ALA A 153 5.31 -7.92 9.56
N PHE A 154 4.60 -8.19 8.46
CA PHE A 154 4.72 -7.39 7.24
C PHE A 154 4.33 -5.94 7.54
N ARG A 155 5.14 -4.97 7.07
CA ARG A 155 4.93 -3.54 7.30
C ARG A 155 5.02 -2.73 6.03
N PHE A 156 4.29 -1.62 6.03
CA PHE A 156 4.33 -0.62 5.00
C PHE A 156 4.31 0.80 5.60
N GLU A 157 4.77 1.75 4.81
CA GLU A 157 4.66 3.18 5.08
C GLU A 157 3.53 3.74 4.21
N LEU A 158 2.61 4.46 4.82
CA LEU A 158 1.55 5.18 4.15
C LEU A 158 1.90 6.67 4.15
N GLU A 159 2.08 7.28 2.99
CA GLU A 159 2.20 8.73 2.86
C GLU A 159 0.88 9.32 2.37
N SER A 160 0.34 10.28 3.12
CA SER A 160 -0.92 10.96 2.79
C SER A 160 -0.68 12.38 2.29
N GLU A 161 -1.30 12.71 1.17
CA GLU A 161 -1.32 14.05 0.60
C GLU A 161 -2.77 14.48 0.34
N VAL A 162 -3.20 15.53 1.03
CA VAL A 162 -4.47 16.22 0.76
C VAL A 162 -4.15 17.53 0.05
N VAL A 163 -4.50 17.63 -1.23
CA VAL A 163 -4.20 18.78 -2.08
C VAL A 163 -5.52 19.40 -2.56
N PRO A 164 -5.75 20.70 -2.32
CA PRO A 164 -6.95 21.34 -2.85
C PRO A 164 -6.89 21.42 -4.39
N VAL A 165 -8.05 21.28 -5.01
CA VAL A 165 -8.19 21.35 -6.47
C VAL A 165 -8.39 22.80 -6.85
N VAL A 166 -7.44 23.34 -7.61
CA VAL A 166 -7.51 24.70 -8.12
C VAL A 166 -8.08 24.63 -9.53
N PRO A 167 -9.28 25.20 -9.77
CA PRO A 167 -9.68 25.49 -11.14
C PRO A 167 -8.70 26.53 -11.71
N LEU A 168 -8.53 26.57 -13.03
CA LEU A 168 -7.58 27.44 -13.74
C LEU A 168 -7.42 28.83 -13.09
N ASN A 169 -6.20 29.36 -13.06
CA ASN A 169 -5.97 30.67 -12.47
C ASN A 169 -6.74 31.74 -13.27
N PHE A 170 -7.73 32.35 -12.62
CA PHE A 170 -8.65 33.33 -13.21
C PHE A 170 -8.39 34.75 -12.70
N ASP A 171 -7.14 35.07 -12.36
CA ASP A 171 -6.73 36.41 -11.87
C ASP A 171 -7.26 37.57 -12.75
N ASP A 172 -7.50 37.32 -14.04
CA ASP A 172 -8.01 38.30 -15.02
C ASP A 172 -9.56 38.36 -15.16
N PHE A 173 -10.33 37.57 -14.40
CA PHE A 173 -11.80 37.51 -14.52
C PHE A 173 -12.53 38.31 -13.43
N SER A 174 -13.82 38.58 -13.64
CA SER A 174 -14.66 39.36 -12.71
C SER A 174 -14.69 38.75 -11.30
N ALA A 175 -14.94 39.58 -10.28
CA ALA A 175 -14.95 39.20 -8.86
C ALA A 175 -15.86 37.99 -8.52
N GLY A 176 -16.91 37.75 -9.32
CA GLY A 176 -17.77 36.57 -9.17
C GLY A 176 -17.06 35.25 -9.47
N TRP A 177 -16.17 35.23 -10.47
CA TRP A 177 -15.38 34.03 -10.81
C TRP A 177 -14.30 33.72 -9.78
N GLN A 178 -13.72 34.75 -9.15
CA GLN A 178 -12.76 34.60 -8.05
C GLN A 178 -13.42 34.00 -6.79
N THR A 179 -14.69 34.35 -6.53
CA THR A 179 -15.47 33.76 -5.42
C THR A 179 -15.80 32.28 -5.71
N TYR A 180 -16.13 31.96 -6.96
CA TYR A 180 -16.38 30.59 -7.37
C TYR A 180 -15.12 29.70 -7.30
N SER A 181 -13.97 30.19 -7.77
CA SER A 181 -12.71 29.43 -7.75
C SER A 181 -12.23 29.13 -6.33
N SER A 182 -12.28 30.13 -5.44
CA SER A 182 -11.98 29.95 -4.01
C SER A 182 -12.97 29.02 -3.30
N GLY A 183 -14.24 29.01 -3.74
CA GLY A 183 -15.23 28.02 -3.33
C GLY A 183 -14.84 26.59 -3.73
N ILE A 184 -14.37 26.37 -4.96
CA ILE A 184 -13.89 25.03 -5.36
C ILE A 184 -12.64 24.64 -4.58
N GLU A 185 -11.65 25.52 -4.48
CA GLU A 185 -10.38 25.24 -3.77
C GLU A 185 -10.63 24.85 -2.30
N ALA A 186 -11.60 25.49 -1.64
CA ALA A 186 -11.94 25.19 -0.24
C ALA A 186 -12.74 23.89 -0.07
N ASN A 187 -13.34 23.35 -1.13
CA ASN A 187 -14.33 22.28 -1.04
C ASN A 187 -14.03 21.04 -1.88
N LEU A 188 -13.01 21.06 -2.73
CA LEU A 188 -12.66 19.95 -3.58
C LEU A 188 -11.18 19.65 -3.43
N HIS A 189 -10.86 18.42 -3.07
CA HIS A 189 -9.51 17.99 -2.76
C HIS A 189 -9.16 16.71 -3.52
N ASP A 190 -7.93 16.61 -4.05
CA ASP A 190 -7.31 15.36 -4.44
C ASP A 190 -6.66 14.75 -3.19
N LEU A 191 -7.19 13.60 -2.76
CA LEU A 191 -6.60 12.79 -1.69
C LEU A 191 -5.76 11.70 -2.35
N ARG A 192 -4.46 11.74 -2.10
CA ARG A 192 -3.50 10.76 -2.58
C ARG A 192 -2.85 10.02 -1.43
N LEU A 193 -2.87 8.70 -1.51
CA LEU A 193 -2.16 7.81 -0.61
C LEU A 193 -1.08 7.06 -1.38
N THR A 194 0.17 7.22 -0.95
CA THR A 194 1.30 6.44 -1.45
C THR A 194 1.65 5.38 -0.43
N VAL A 195 1.38 4.12 -0.75
CA VAL A 195 1.74 2.95 0.05
C VAL A 195 3.11 2.49 -0.38
N ARG A 196 4.05 2.33 0.55
CA ARG A 196 5.44 1.91 0.27
C ARG A 196 5.82 0.72 1.14
N TRP A 197 6.42 -0.29 0.55
CA TRP A 197 6.75 -1.54 1.24
C TRP A 197 7.98 -2.21 0.61
N PRO A 198 8.49 -3.28 1.24
CA PRO A 198 8.36 -3.61 2.66
C PRO A 198 9.08 -2.59 3.56
N VAL A 199 8.61 -2.41 4.79
CA VAL A 199 9.31 -1.60 5.82
C VAL A 199 10.01 -2.53 6.78
N PHE A 200 11.29 -2.25 7.05
CA PHE A 200 12.14 -3.04 7.94
C PHE A 200 12.74 -2.17 9.03
N GLU A 201 12.90 -2.74 10.22
CA GLU A 201 13.73 -2.16 11.28
C GLU A 201 15.19 -2.55 11.06
N LYS A 202 16.09 -1.55 11.05
CA LYS A 202 17.54 -1.70 10.91
C LYS A 202 18.22 -1.20 12.18
N GLY A 203 18.05 -1.95 13.26
CA GLY A 203 18.51 -1.59 14.60
C GLY A 203 17.54 -0.64 15.32
N LEU A 204 17.88 -0.22 16.54
CA LEU A 204 17.01 0.54 17.44
C LEU A 204 16.39 1.77 16.74
N ASN A 205 15.07 1.73 16.48
CA ASN A 205 14.28 2.84 15.96
C ASN A 205 14.74 3.39 14.59
N ASN A 206 15.50 2.63 13.83
CA ASN A 206 15.95 3.05 12.50
C ASN A 206 15.22 2.25 11.43
N TRP A 207 14.26 2.89 10.77
CA TRP A 207 13.37 2.21 9.82
C TRP A 207 13.80 2.47 8.38
N THR A 208 13.83 1.42 7.57
CA THR A 208 14.12 1.50 6.13
C THR A 208 12.91 1.06 5.33
N VAL A 209 12.55 1.87 4.34
CA VAL A 209 11.43 1.61 3.43
C VAL A 209 11.96 1.05 2.12
N GLY A 210 11.36 -0.05 1.67
CA GLY A 210 11.65 -0.69 0.40
C GLY A 210 11.30 0.18 -0.81
N ARG A 211 11.60 -0.35 -1.99
CA ARG A 211 11.40 0.36 -3.27
C ARG A 211 9.98 0.22 -3.82
N ASN A 212 9.24 -0.80 -3.39
CA ASN A 212 7.90 -1.03 -3.91
C ASN A 212 6.97 0.07 -3.41
N HIS A 213 6.15 0.58 -4.33
CA HIS A 213 5.16 1.58 -3.99
C HIS A 213 3.93 1.45 -4.87
N LYS A 214 2.80 1.92 -4.34
CA LYS A 214 1.53 2.04 -5.07
C LYS A 214 0.86 3.33 -4.65
N VAL A 215 0.38 4.07 -5.65
CA VAL A 215 -0.36 5.30 -5.43
C VAL A 215 -1.84 5.02 -5.64
N LEU A 216 -2.65 5.39 -4.66
CA LEU A 216 -4.10 5.40 -4.71
C LEU A 216 -4.55 6.84 -4.62
N SER A 217 -5.51 7.25 -5.44
CA SER A 217 -6.02 8.62 -5.41
C SER A 217 -7.52 8.67 -5.59
N THR A 218 -8.15 9.68 -5.00
CA THR A 218 -9.57 9.95 -5.17
C THR A 218 -9.87 11.42 -4.93
N MET A 219 -10.95 11.91 -5.53
CA MET A 219 -11.46 13.24 -5.24
C MET A 219 -12.41 13.19 -4.04
N VAL A 220 -12.23 14.14 -3.14
CA VAL A 220 -13.07 14.32 -1.95
C VAL A 220 -13.70 15.70 -2.00
N ALA A 221 -15.03 15.72 -1.92
CA ALA A 221 -15.80 16.94 -1.83
C ALA A 221 -16.17 17.23 -0.37
N GLY A 222 -16.24 18.52 -0.03
CA GLY A 222 -16.47 19.02 1.32
C GLY A 222 -15.26 19.78 1.86
N GLN A 223 -15.52 20.59 2.89
CA GLN A 223 -14.47 21.31 3.60
C GLN A 223 -13.64 20.37 4.48
N VAL A 224 -12.38 20.74 4.69
CA VAL A 224 -11.50 20.10 5.67
C VAL A 224 -11.52 20.93 6.96
N THR A 225 -12.05 20.35 8.04
CA THR A 225 -12.16 21.05 9.32
C THR A 225 -11.05 20.64 10.27
N ARG A 226 -10.37 21.64 10.81
CA ARG A 226 -9.36 21.47 11.85
C ARG A 226 -10.01 21.28 13.22
N THR A 227 -9.68 20.17 13.86
CA THR A 227 -9.96 19.88 15.26
C THR A 227 -8.64 19.85 16.02
N ASN A 228 -8.56 20.53 17.16
CA ASN A 228 -7.36 20.51 17.99
C ASN A 228 -7.56 19.53 19.14
N TYR A 229 -6.60 18.64 19.35
CA TYR A 229 -6.49 17.80 20.54
C TYR A 229 -5.44 18.42 21.48
N PRO A 230 -5.84 19.33 22.39
CA PRO A 230 -4.90 20.13 23.17
C PRO A 230 -4.03 19.30 24.12
N MET A 231 -4.51 18.15 24.59
CA MET A 231 -3.75 17.28 25.50
C MET A 231 -2.53 16.63 24.84
N VAL A 232 -2.51 16.54 23.51
CA VAL A 232 -1.42 15.94 22.73
C VAL A 232 -0.80 16.93 21.73
N ASN A 233 -1.15 18.23 21.84
CA ASN A 233 -0.74 19.31 20.92
C ASN A 233 -0.88 18.94 19.43
N LEU A 234 -1.98 18.24 19.11
CA LEU A 234 -2.17 17.62 17.81
C LEU A 234 -3.29 18.32 17.02
N PRO A 235 -2.97 18.97 15.89
CA PRO A 235 -3.98 19.39 14.93
C PRO A 235 -4.41 18.17 14.08
N ALA A 236 -5.70 17.87 14.09
CA ALA A 236 -6.33 16.84 13.28
C ALA A 236 -7.29 17.47 12.27
N TYR A 237 -7.36 16.92 11.07
CA TYR A 237 -8.10 17.45 9.95
C TYR A 237 -9.03 16.39 9.41
N PHE A 238 -10.32 16.70 9.36
CA PHE A 238 -11.35 15.77 8.88
C PHE A 238 -12.11 16.35 7.71
N PHE A 239 -12.39 15.51 6.71
CA PHE A 239 -13.34 15.85 5.68
C PHE A 239 -14.76 15.86 6.26
N GLN A 240 -15.48 16.95 6.04
CA GLN A 240 -16.89 17.06 6.39
C GLN A 240 -17.74 16.97 5.13
N LEU A 241 -18.27 15.77 4.88
CA LEU A 241 -19.20 15.53 3.79
C LEU A 241 -20.44 16.41 3.98
N ASN A 242 -20.87 17.09 2.91
CA ASN A 242 -22.03 17.99 2.86
C ASN A 242 -21.89 19.31 3.62
N GLN A 243 -20.70 19.68 4.09
CA GLN A 243 -20.43 21.05 4.53
C GLN A 243 -19.47 21.72 3.54
N TYR A 244 -19.88 22.88 3.03
CA TYR A 244 -19.14 23.63 2.03
C TYR A 244 -18.73 24.99 2.58
N ALA A 245 -17.44 25.29 2.56
CA ALA A 245 -16.92 26.62 2.85
C ALA A 245 -17.28 27.57 1.70
N ASN A 246 -17.67 28.81 2.00
CA ASN A 246 -17.97 29.82 0.98
C ASN A 246 -19.00 29.36 -0.07
N ALA A 247 -20.12 28.78 0.36
CA ALA A 247 -21.21 28.44 -0.56
C ALA A 247 -21.63 29.71 -1.34
N PRO A 248 -21.57 29.71 -2.69
CA PRO A 248 -22.07 30.84 -3.45
C PRO A 248 -23.57 30.97 -3.14
N GLY A 249 -23.97 32.12 -2.58
CA GLY A 249 -25.38 32.43 -2.42
C GLY A 249 -26.06 32.32 -3.78
N LEU A 250 -27.11 31.50 -3.87
CA LEU A 250 -28.00 31.46 -5.02
C LEU A 250 -28.73 32.80 -5.16
#